data_AF-A0A835JWV9-F1
#
_entry.id   AF-A0A835JWV9-F1
#
_cell.length_a   1.000
_cell.length_b   1.000
_cell.length_c   1.000
_cell.angle_alpha   90.00
_cell.angle_beta   90.00
_cell.angle_gamma   90.00
#
_symmetry.space_group_name_H-M   'P 1'
#
loop_
_entity.id
_entity.type
_entity.pdbx_description
1 polymer ?
#
loop_
_entity_poly.entity_id
_entity_poly.type
_entity_poly.pdbx_seq_one_letter_code
_entity_poly.pdbx_strand_id
1 'polypeptide(L)'
;MKRVTNETNVSVKFNLDGTGIADSTTGIPFLDHMLNHGLFDVHVRATGDIHIDDHHTNEDVALAIGTVLLQAIGDRKGINRLCDFSAPLVEQTPLLKESYSHDKDDLNLNSNNIDPDL
;
A
#
# COMPACT_ATOMS: atom_id res chain seq x y z
N MET A 1 -11.66 -9.45 14.95
CA MET A 1 -12.77 -9.80 14.03
C MET A 1 -12.49 -11.16 13.41
N LYS A 2 -13.55 -11.91 13.11
CA LYS A 2 -13.48 -13.17 12.37
C LYS A 2 -14.53 -13.15 11.27
N ARG A 3 -14.15 -13.57 10.07
CA ARG A 3 -14.99 -13.69 8.88
C ARG A 3 -14.80 -15.07 8.29
N VAL A 4 -15.90 -15.74 7.97
CA VAL A 4 -15.88 -17.07 7.35
C VAL A 4 -16.86 -17.04 6.20
N THR A 5 -16.38 -17.36 5.01
CA THR A 5 -17.15 -17.55 3.78
C THR A 5 -16.99 -19.01 3.33
N ASN A 6 -17.52 -19.35 2.15
CA ASN A 6 -17.25 -20.66 1.57
C ASN A 6 -15.83 -20.73 0.98
N GLU A 7 -15.27 -19.60 0.53
CA GLU A 7 -13.93 -19.54 -0.03
C GLU A 7 -12.84 -19.36 1.04
N THR A 8 -13.12 -18.61 2.12
CA THR A 8 -12.08 -18.19 3.07
C THR A 8 -12.50 -18.22 4.55
N ASN A 9 -11.49 -18.29 5.42
CA ASN A 9 -11.61 -18.10 6.87
C ASN A 9 -10.51 -17.14 7.33
N VAL A 10 -10.91 -15.95 7.75
CA VAL A 10 -10.03 -14.83 8.10
C VAL A 10 -10.26 -14.42 9.55
N SER A 11 -9.17 -14.30 10.30
CA SER A 11 -9.14 -13.71 11.63
C SER A 11 -8.15 -12.56 11.67
N VAL A 12 -8.62 -11.41 12.15
CA VAL A 12 -7.82 -10.19 12.29
C VAL A 12 -7.90 -9.65 13.71
N LYS A 13 -6.75 -9.38 14.32
CA LYS A 13 -6.62 -8.50 15.49
C LYS A 13 -5.83 -7.26 15.07
N PHE A 14 -6.27 -6.10 15.52
CA PHE A 14 -5.72 -4.83 15.09
C PHE A 14 -5.66 -3.87 16.28
N ASN A 15 -4.53 -3.19 16.42
CA ASN A 15 -4.34 -2.12 17.38
C ASN A 15 -3.76 -0.90 16.64
N LEU A 16 -4.56 0.18 16.60
CA LEU A 16 -4.22 1.40 15.87
C LEU A 16 -3.06 2.15 16.53
N ASP A 17 -3.03 2.20 17.86
CA ASP A 17 -1.99 2.86 18.66
C ASP A 17 -0.86 1.88 19.01
N GLY A 18 -0.48 1.07 18.03
CA GLY A 18 0.52 0.01 18.17
C GLY A 18 1.97 0.49 18.09
N THR A 19 2.88 -0.47 18.10
CA THR A 19 4.34 -0.27 17.94
C THR A 19 4.86 -0.70 16.57
N GLY A 20 3.98 -1.18 15.68
CA GLY A 20 4.32 -1.67 14.35
C GLY A 20 4.59 -3.17 14.29
N ILE A 21 4.11 -3.95 15.25
CA ILE A 21 4.24 -5.41 15.27
C ILE A 21 3.24 -6.01 14.28
N ALA A 22 3.74 -6.57 13.20
CA ALA A 22 2.94 -7.28 12.22
C ALA A 22 3.27 -8.78 12.24
N ASP A 23 2.22 -9.59 12.38
CA ASP A 23 2.28 -11.06 12.39
C ASP A 23 1.13 -11.59 11.54
N SER A 24 1.44 -11.83 10.27
CA SER A 24 0.47 -12.21 9.25
C SER A 24 0.81 -13.58 8.67
N THR A 25 -0.23 -14.40 8.50
CA THR A 25 -0.14 -15.68 7.79
C THR A 25 -1.40 -15.81 6.95
N THR A 26 -1.33 -15.39 5.69
CA THR A 26 -2.46 -15.43 4.76
C THR A 26 -2.36 -16.54 3.72
N GLY A 27 -1.17 -17.12 3.57
CA GLY A 27 -0.86 -18.04 2.47
C GLY A 27 -0.40 -17.34 1.20
N ILE A 28 -0.40 -16.00 1.18
CA ILE A 28 0.08 -15.17 0.07
C ILE A 28 1.30 -14.37 0.56
N PRO A 29 2.54 -14.80 0.24
CA PRO A 29 3.75 -14.22 0.82
C PRO A 29 3.91 -12.72 0.58
N PHE A 30 3.48 -12.23 -0.58
CA PHE A 30 3.57 -10.82 -0.91
C PHE A 30 2.59 -9.97 -0.09
N LEU A 31 1.37 -10.46 0.15
CA LEU A 31 0.42 -9.79 1.03
C LEU A 31 0.94 -9.74 2.47
N ASP A 32 1.48 -10.85 2.97
CA ASP A 32 2.07 -10.92 4.31
C ASP A 32 3.24 -9.92 4.45
N HIS A 33 4.03 -9.73 3.39
CA HIS A 33 5.08 -8.70 3.34
C HIS A 33 4.50 -7.28 3.41
N MET A 34 3.48 -6.98 2.60
CA MET A 34 2.85 -5.66 2.55
C MET A 34 2.22 -5.23 3.88
N LEU A 35 1.64 -6.16 4.63
CA LEU A 35 1.01 -5.87 5.93
C LEU A 35 2.00 -5.38 7.00
N ASN A 36 3.31 -5.58 6.81
CA ASN A 36 4.34 -5.12 7.75
C ASN A 36 4.66 -3.62 7.65
N HIS A 37 4.15 -2.91 6.64
CA HIS A 37 4.48 -1.49 6.43
C HIS A 37 3.56 -0.50 7.16
N GLY A 38 2.54 -1.00 7.87
CA GLY A 38 1.44 -0.18 8.39
C GLY A 38 1.71 0.67 9.63
N LEU A 39 2.81 0.45 10.36
CA LEU A 39 3.09 1.05 11.69
C LEU A 39 2.05 0.75 12.79
N PHE A 40 0.98 0.04 12.49
CA PHE A 40 0.01 -0.49 13.45
C PHE A 40 0.39 -1.91 13.89
N ASP A 41 -0.08 -2.33 15.07
CA ASP A 41 0.06 -3.75 15.42
C ASP A 41 -1.08 -4.55 14.76
N VAL A 42 -0.73 -5.54 13.96
CA VAL A 42 -1.68 -6.32 13.17
C VAL A 42 -1.35 -7.81 13.26
N HIS A 43 -2.35 -8.61 13.64
CA HIS A 43 -2.27 -10.06 13.58
C HIS A 43 -3.33 -10.58 12.61
N VAL A 44 -2.88 -11.21 11.52
CA VAL A 44 -3.76 -11.79 10.50
C VAL A 44 -3.51 -13.29 10.40
N ARG A 45 -4.59 -14.06 10.41
CA ARG A 45 -4.61 -15.47 10.03
C ARG A 45 -5.68 -15.64 8.98
N ALA A 46 -5.29 -16.01 7.77
CA ALA A 46 -6.24 -16.36 6.71
C ALA A 46 -5.93 -17.72 6.14
N THR A 47 -6.98 -18.44 5.78
CA THR A 47 -6.92 -19.67 5.01
C THR A 47 -8.01 -19.57 3.96
N GLY A 48 -7.64 -19.68 2.70
CA GLY A 48 -8.58 -19.63 1.59
C GLY A 48 -8.22 -20.59 0.48
N ASP A 49 -8.97 -20.51 -0.60
CA ASP A 49 -8.88 -21.33 -1.81
C ASP A 49 -7.75 -20.88 -2.76
N ILE A 50 -6.55 -20.59 -2.22
CA ILE A 50 -5.36 -20.12 -2.94
C ILE A 50 -4.85 -21.04 -4.08
N HIS A 51 -5.41 -22.24 -4.18
CA HIS A 51 -5.13 -23.20 -5.25
C HIS A 51 -5.91 -22.88 -6.55
N ILE A 52 -6.97 -22.07 -6.45
CA ILE A 52 -7.72 -21.54 -7.60
C ILE A 52 -7.03 -20.26 -8.06
N ASP A 53 -7.03 -19.24 -7.22
CA ASP A 53 -6.28 -17.99 -7.36
C ASP A 53 -6.14 -17.30 -5.99
N ASP A 54 -5.48 -16.14 -5.96
CA ASP A 54 -5.26 -15.34 -4.75
C ASP A 54 -6.36 -14.29 -4.50
N HIS A 55 -7.36 -14.20 -5.37
CA HIS A 55 -8.34 -13.10 -5.39
C HIS A 55 -9.20 -13.08 -4.14
N HIS A 56 -9.87 -14.20 -3.81
CA HIS A 56 -10.79 -14.26 -2.67
C HIS A 56 -10.06 -14.04 -1.35
N THR A 57 -8.86 -14.63 -1.20
CA THR A 57 -8.07 -14.47 0.03
C THR A 57 -7.60 -13.02 0.20
N ASN A 58 -7.12 -12.38 -0.88
CA ASN A 58 -6.77 -10.95 -0.84
C ASN A 58 -7.98 -10.07 -0.48
N GLU A 59 -9.11 -10.29 -1.14
CA GLU A 59 -10.33 -9.50 -0.92
C GLU A 59 -10.86 -9.66 0.51
N ASP A 60 -11.03 -10.89 0.99
CA ASP A 60 -11.61 -11.12 2.32
C ASP A 60 -10.68 -10.66 3.46
N VAL A 61 -9.35 -10.71 3.25
CA VAL A 61 -8.38 -10.09 4.18
C VAL A 61 -8.52 -8.58 4.18
N ALA A 62 -8.60 -7.93 3.02
CA ALA A 62 -8.79 -6.48 2.92
C ALA A 62 -10.10 -6.03 3.57
N LEU A 63 -11.21 -6.75 3.33
CA LEU A 63 -12.50 -6.49 3.96
C LEU A 63 -12.44 -6.63 5.49
N ALA A 64 -11.78 -7.67 5.99
CA ALA A 64 -11.63 -7.89 7.42
C ALA A 64 -10.79 -6.79 8.09
N ILE A 65 -9.67 -6.38 7.48
CA ILE A 65 -8.83 -5.28 7.95
C ILE A 65 -9.58 -3.96 7.93
N GLY A 66 -10.26 -3.63 6.82
CA GLY A 66 -11.05 -2.41 6.70
C GLY A 66 -12.15 -2.32 7.77
N THR A 67 -12.78 -3.46 8.09
CA THR A 67 -13.80 -3.55 9.14
C THR A 67 -13.22 -3.23 10.53
N VAL A 68 -12.09 -3.85 10.91
CA VAL A 68 -11.49 -3.59 12.22
C VAL A 68 -10.89 -2.20 12.32
N LEU A 69 -10.35 -1.67 11.22
CA LEU A 69 -9.82 -0.31 11.18
C LEU A 69 -10.95 0.71 11.38
N LEU A 70 -12.08 0.54 10.69
CA LEU A 70 -13.25 1.40 10.88
C LEU A 70 -13.75 1.35 12.32
N GLN A 71 -13.76 0.17 12.94
CA GLN A 71 -14.12 0.01 14.35
C GLN A 71 -13.12 0.67 15.28
N ALA A 72 -11.81 0.53 15.02
CA ALA A 72 -10.74 1.09 15.83
C ALA A 72 -10.73 2.63 15.82
N ILE A 73 -11.04 3.26 14.69
CA ILE A 73 -11.09 4.72 14.55
C ILE A 73 -12.30 5.32 15.32
N GLY A 74 -13.40 4.56 15.49
CA GLY A 74 -14.56 4.98 16.27
C GLY A 74 -15.20 6.29 15.79
N ASP A 75 -15.39 7.24 16.72
CA ASP A 75 -16.07 8.53 16.51
C ASP A 75 -15.35 9.49 15.56
N ARG A 76 -14.10 9.20 15.15
CA ARG A 76 -13.28 10.06 14.27
C ARG A 76 -13.07 11.49 14.81
N LYS A 77 -13.15 11.68 16.13
CA LYS A 77 -12.91 12.97 16.80
C LYS A 77 -11.45 13.07 17.25
N GLY A 78 -10.84 14.24 17.07
CA GLY A 78 -9.49 14.52 17.56
C GLY A 78 -8.35 13.86 16.76
N ILE A 79 -8.64 13.25 15.62
CA ILE A 79 -7.63 12.67 14.73
C ILE A 79 -7.09 13.71 13.74
N ASN A 80 -5.83 13.55 13.34
CA ASN A 80 -5.29 14.23 12.16
C ASN A 80 -5.96 13.65 10.91
N ARG A 81 -7.02 14.32 10.45
CA ARG A 81 -7.89 13.82 9.39
C ARG A 81 -7.24 13.84 8.00
N LEU A 82 -6.29 14.72 7.80
CA LEU A 82 -5.54 14.87 6.55
C LEU A 82 -4.05 14.76 6.87
N CYS A 83 -3.35 13.93 6.11
CA CYS A 83 -1.91 13.70 6.20
C CYS A 83 -1.41 13.37 4.79
N ASP A 84 -0.16 13.74 4.51
CA ASP A 84 0.57 13.35 3.29
C ASP A 84 1.83 12.60 3.70
N PHE A 85 2.20 11.56 2.94
CA PHE A 85 3.38 10.77 3.18
C PHE A 85 3.93 10.22 1.86
N SER A 86 5.24 10.35 1.65
CA SER A 86 5.95 9.81 0.49
C SER A 86 6.91 8.71 0.92
N ALA A 87 6.74 7.51 0.35
CA ALA A 87 7.65 6.38 0.51
C ALA A 87 8.19 5.93 -0.85
N PRO A 88 9.43 6.28 -1.22
CA PRO A 88 10.02 5.81 -2.47
C PRO A 88 10.29 4.30 -2.38
N LEU A 89 9.70 3.52 -3.29
CA LEU A 89 9.97 2.09 -3.44
C LEU A 89 10.92 1.87 -4.62
N VAL A 90 12.08 1.26 -4.37
CA VAL A 90 12.99 0.80 -5.43
C VAL A 90 12.72 -0.68 -5.71
N GLU A 91 11.57 -0.96 -6.32
CA GLU A 91 11.22 -2.29 -6.84
C GLU A 91 10.74 -2.17 -8.29
N GLN A 92 11.50 -1.42 -9.09
CA GLN A 92 11.50 -1.59 -10.54
C GLN A 92 12.88 -2.06 -10.91
N THR A 93 12.94 -3.19 -11.62
CA THR A 93 14.15 -3.75 -12.23
C THR A 93 15.01 -2.61 -12.82
N PRO A 94 16.31 -2.51 -12.51
CA PRO A 94 17.16 -1.45 -13.04
C PRO A 94 17.55 -1.78 -14.50
N LEU A 95 16.60 -1.63 -15.41
CA LEU A 95 16.77 -1.51 -16.86
C LEU A 95 15.67 -0.54 -17.30
N LEU A 96 15.72 0.75 -16.95
CA LEU A 96 16.26 1.80 -17.81
C LEU A 96 16.42 3.06 -16.94
N LYS A 97 17.51 3.15 -16.16
CA LYS A 97 17.89 4.41 -15.49
C LYS A 97 18.77 5.32 -16.37
N GLU A 98 19.03 4.94 -17.62
CA GLU A 98 19.90 5.70 -18.53
C GLU A 98 19.18 6.81 -19.30
N SER A 99 17.84 6.84 -19.36
CA SER A 99 17.10 7.80 -20.18
C SER A 99 16.57 9.04 -19.46
N TYR A 100 16.67 9.13 -18.13
CA TYR A 100 16.07 10.24 -17.37
C TYR A 100 17.04 11.34 -16.88
N SER A 101 18.33 11.25 -17.23
CA SER A 101 19.34 12.24 -16.82
C SER A 101 19.98 13.03 -17.96
N HIS A 102 19.58 12.82 -19.22
CA HIS A 102 20.17 13.54 -20.37
C HIS A 102 19.32 14.68 -20.93
N ASP A 103 18.07 14.84 -20.47
CA ASP A 103 17.10 15.74 -21.13
C ASP A 103 16.78 17.02 -20.33
N LYS A 104 17.69 17.45 -19.45
CA LYS A 104 17.54 18.71 -18.68
C LYS A 104 18.50 19.83 -19.03
N ASP A 105 19.42 19.60 -19.97
CA ASP A 105 20.46 20.59 -20.29
C ASP A 105 20.21 21.37 -21.62
N ASP A 106 19.22 21.00 -22.43
CA ASP A 106 19.02 21.57 -23.77
C ASP A 106 17.86 22.58 -23.93
N LEU A 107 17.24 23.05 -22.84
CA LEU A 107 16.28 24.15 -22.88
C LEU A 107 16.82 25.41 -22.21
N ASN A 108 18.02 25.82 -22.62
CA ASN A 108 18.46 27.20 -22.47
C ASN A 108 17.81 28.05 -23.57
N LEU A 109 16.50 28.30 -23.43
CA LEU A 109 15.79 29.28 -24.25
C LEU A 109 16.31 30.67 -23.90
N ASN A 110 17.39 31.05 -24.58
CA ASN A 110 17.92 32.40 -24.56
C ASN A 110 16.89 33.31 -25.26
N SER A 111 16.03 33.95 -24.47
CA SER A 111 15.19 35.05 -24.91
C SER A 111 16.10 36.17 -25.39
N ASN A 112 16.37 36.29 -26.69
CA ASN A 112 16.79 37.51 -27.40
C ASN A 112 17.30 37.20 -28.82
N ASN A 113 16.42 36.80 -29.75
CA ASN A 113 16.61 37.03 -31.20
C ASN A 113 15.27 36.81 -31.92
N ILE A 114 14.44 37.86 -31.96
CA ILE A 114 13.34 37.97 -32.92
C ILE A 114 13.98 38.51 -34.20
N ASP A 115 13.98 37.69 -35.26
CA ASP A 115 14.26 38.15 -36.63
C ASP A 115 13.00 38.87 -37.13
N PRO A 116 13.06 40.16 -37.53
CA PRO A 116 11.86 40.93 -37.83
C PRO A 116 11.29 40.73 -39.25
N ASP A 117 11.85 39.89 -40.11
CA ASP A 117 11.42 39.78 -41.53
C ASP A 117 11.16 38.34 -42.03
N LEU A 118 10.24 37.60 -41.41
CA LEU A 118 9.67 36.37 -41.98
C LEU A 118 8.18 36.18 -41.67
#